data_AF-A0A2K5S7F0-F1
#
_entry.id   AF-A0A2K5S7F0-F1
#
_cell.length_a   1.000
_cell.length_b   1.000
_cell.length_c   1.000
_cell.angle_alpha   90.00
_cell.angle_beta   90.00
_cell.angle_gamma   90.00
#
_symmetry.space_group_name_H-M   'P 1'
#
loop_
_entity.id
_entity.type
_entity.pdbx_description
1 polymer ?
#
loop_
_entity_poly.entity_id
_entity_poly.type
_entity_poly.pdbx_seq_one_letter_code
_entity_poly.pdbx_strand_id
1 'polypeptide(L)'
;MAAGTSIVPVAVTAAVAPVLSTNSDFSDLREIKKQLLLIAGLTRERGLLHSSKWSAELAFSLPSLPLAELQPPPPITEEDAQDMDAYTLAKAYFDVKEYDRAAHFLHGCNSKKAYFLYMYSRYLVRAILRCHSAFNEASIFRTSGKVKSFK
;
A
#
# COMPACT_ATOMS: atom_id res chain seq x y z
N MET A 1 -25.23 -56.84 -9.58
CA MET A 1 -26.11 -55.94 -8.80
C MET A 1 -25.29 -55.39 -7.66
N ALA A 2 -24.51 -54.32 -7.91
CA ALA A 2 -24.90 -52.91 -7.78
C ALA A 2 -24.75 -52.44 -6.31
N ALA A 3 -24.13 -51.32 -5.97
CA ALA A 3 -23.20 -50.43 -6.62
C ALA A 3 -22.55 -49.66 -5.45
N GLY A 4 -21.23 -49.45 -5.50
CA GLY A 4 -20.56 -48.56 -4.54
C GLY A 4 -20.92 -47.10 -4.85
N THR A 5 -21.24 -46.33 -3.82
CA THR A 5 -21.39 -44.87 -3.89
C THR A 5 -20.53 -44.29 -2.77
N SER A 6 -19.27 -43.95 -3.08
CA SER A 6 -18.84 -42.63 -3.57
C SER A 6 -18.99 -41.57 -2.48
N ILE A 7 -17.96 -41.49 -1.63
CA ILE A 7 -17.66 -40.30 -0.85
C ILE A 7 -17.06 -39.30 -1.84
N VAL A 8 -17.79 -38.22 -2.10
CA VAL A 8 -17.31 -37.11 -2.94
C VAL A 8 -16.37 -36.26 -2.09
N PRO A 9 -15.08 -36.12 -2.42
CA PRO A 9 -14.29 -35.04 -1.84
C PRO A 9 -14.67 -33.75 -2.58
N VAL A 10 -15.29 -32.82 -1.86
CA VAL A 10 -15.46 -31.43 -2.30
C VAL A 10 -14.06 -30.88 -2.52
N ALA A 11 -13.70 -30.70 -3.79
CA ALA A 11 -12.51 -29.98 -4.19
C ALA A 11 -12.68 -28.52 -3.76
N VAL A 12 -12.17 -28.19 -2.58
CA VAL A 12 -11.90 -26.80 -2.21
C VAL A 12 -10.80 -26.35 -3.15
N THR A 13 -11.20 -25.62 -4.19
CA THR A 13 -10.30 -24.91 -5.08
C THR A 13 -9.55 -23.91 -4.22
N ALA A 14 -8.37 -24.33 -3.75
CA ALA A 14 -7.42 -23.47 -3.08
C ALA A 14 -7.12 -22.32 -4.03
N ALA A 15 -7.53 -21.12 -3.63
CA ALA A 15 -7.11 -19.88 -4.27
C ALA A 15 -5.59 -19.95 -4.40
N VAL A 16 -5.10 -19.91 -5.65
CA VAL A 16 -3.68 -19.77 -5.95
C VAL A 16 -3.29 -18.37 -5.50
N ALA A 17 -3.02 -18.22 -4.21
CA ALA A 17 -2.19 -17.14 -3.74
C ALA A 17 -0.85 -17.29 -4.47
N PRO A 18 -0.29 -16.22 -5.06
CA PRO A 18 1.05 -16.29 -5.63
C PRO A 18 1.99 -16.66 -4.48
N VAL A 19 2.42 -17.92 -4.48
CA VAL A 19 3.45 -18.42 -3.58
C VAL A 19 4.69 -17.61 -3.91
N LEU A 20 5.03 -16.69 -3.02
CA LEU A 20 6.33 -16.03 -3.04
C LEU A 20 7.35 -17.11 -2.70
N SER A 21 7.90 -17.77 -3.73
CA SER A 21 8.95 -18.76 -3.56
C SER A 21 10.11 -18.13 -2.80
N THR A 22 10.29 -18.52 -1.54
CA THR A 22 11.41 -18.09 -0.68
C THR A 22 12.68 -18.85 -1.06
N ASN A 23 12.97 -18.98 -2.36
CA ASN A 23 14.28 -19.43 -2.81
C ASN A 23 15.20 -18.23 -2.64
N SER A 24 16.12 -18.32 -1.68
CA SER A 24 17.13 -17.31 -1.35
C SER A 24 18.22 -17.21 -2.43
N ASP A 25 17.84 -17.29 -3.69
CA ASP A 25 18.76 -17.30 -4.82
C ASP A 25 18.65 -15.95 -5.54
N PHE A 26 19.63 -15.08 -5.29
CA PHE A 26 19.78 -13.79 -6.00
C PHE A 26 20.32 -13.94 -7.43
N SER A 27 20.45 -15.17 -7.92
CA SER A 27 21.07 -15.51 -9.19
C SER A 27 20.23 -15.07 -10.40
N ASP A 28 18.91 -14.98 -10.27
CA ASP A 28 18.03 -14.59 -11.37
C ASP A 28 17.61 -13.12 -11.29
N LEU A 29 18.42 -12.25 -11.90
CA LEU A 29 18.15 -10.81 -11.96
C LEU A 29 16.82 -10.48 -12.66
N ARG A 30 16.34 -11.34 -13.56
CA ARG A 30 15.05 -11.14 -14.23
C ARG A 30 13.89 -11.34 -13.26
N GLU A 31 13.96 -12.37 -12.43
CA GLU A 31 12.94 -12.63 -11.41
C GLU A 31 12.95 -11.54 -10.33
N ILE A 32 14.14 -11.12 -9.89
CA ILE A 32 14.27 -9.98 -8.97
C ILE A 32 13.60 -8.74 -9.55
N LYS A 33 13.81 -8.44 -10.84
CA LYS A 33 13.18 -7.29 -11.48
C LYS A 33 11.65 -7.39 -11.50
N LYS A 34 11.08 -8.58 -11.77
CA LYS A 34 9.63 -8.80 -11.72
C LYS A 34 9.08 -8.56 -10.32
N GLN A 35 9.73 -9.11 -9.29
CA GLN A 35 9.35 -8.91 -7.90
C GLN A 35 9.42 -7.43 -7.49
N LEU A 36 10.44 -6.72 -7.96
CA LEU A 36 10.62 -5.29 -7.67
C LEU A 36 9.57 -4.41 -8.34
N LEU A 37 9.18 -4.73 -9.57
CA LEU A 37 8.09 -4.06 -10.26
C LEU A 37 6.73 -4.36 -9.60
N LEU A 38 6.51 -5.60 -9.18
CA LEU A 38 5.32 -6.01 -8.44
C LEU A 38 5.20 -5.20 -7.14
N ILE A 39 6.24 -5.18 -6.30
CA ILE A 39 6.20 -4.45 -5.02
C ILE A 39 6.12 -2.94 -5.23
N ALA A 40 6.75 -2.38 -6.27
CA ALA A 40 6.61 -0.97 -6.61
C ALA A 40 5.16 -0.60 -6.93
N GLY A 41 4.41 -1.46 -7.64
CA GLY A 41 2.98 -1.30 -7.87
C GLY A 41 2.16 -1.43 -6.58
N LEU A 42 2.36 -2.51 -5.82
CA LEU A 42 1.60 -2.79 -4.60
C LEU A 42 1.76 -1.71 -3.53
N THR A 43 2.97 -1.15 -3.39
CA THR A 43 3.25 -0.05 -2.44
C THR A 43 2.69 1.27 -2.92
N ARG A 44 2.71 1.55 -4.23
CA ARG A 44 2.09 2.74 -4.84
C ARG A 44 0.58 2.77 -4.59
N GLU A 45 -0.08 1.64 -4.80
CA GLU A 45 -1.53 1.51 -4.55
C GLU A 45 -1.87 1.74 -3.07
N ARG A 46 -1.01 1.30 -2.15
CA ARG A 46 -1.18 1.51 -0.71
C ARG A 46 -0.80 2.91 -0.21
N GLY A 47 -0.29 3.78 -1.08
CA GLY A 47 0.14 5.14 -0.71
C GLY A 47 1.51 5.21 -0.05
N LEU A 48 2.31 4.14 -0.11
CA LEU A 48 3.67 4.07 0.46
C LEU A 48 4.70 4.63 -0.53
N LEU A 49 4.76 5.96 -0.61
CA LEU A 49 5.52 6.68 -1.65
C LEU A 49 7.02 6.37 -1.63
N HIS A 50 7.66 6.39 -0.45
CA HIS A 50 9.11 6.20 -0.35
C HIS A 50 9.55 4.78 -0.70
N SER A 51 8.79 3.77 -0.24
CA SER A 51 9.05 2.37 -0.58
C SER A 51 8.88 2.13 -2.08
N SER A 52 7.79 2.64 -2.67
CA SER A 52 7.56 2.54 -4.11
C SER A 52 8.68 3.20 -4.92
N LYS A 53 9.12 4.40 -4.51
CA LYS A 53 10.24 5.12 -5.12
C LYS A 53 11.53 4.29 -5.10
N TRP A 54 11.90 3.76 -3.94
CA TRP A 54 13.11 2.96 -3.78
C TRP A 54 13.07 1.69 -4.63
N SER A 55 11.95 0.96 -4.60
CA SER A 55 11.78 -0.24 -5.43
C SER A 55 11.84 0.08 -6.93
N ALA A 56 11.27 1.21 -7.36
CA ALA A 56 11.33 1.65 -8.75
C ALA A 56 12.75 2.06 -9.18
N GLU A 57 13.48 2.78 -8.31
CA GLU A 57 14.89 3.16 -8.55
C GLU A 57 15.78 1.93 -8.74
N LEU A 58 15.60 0.89 -7.91
CA LEU A 58 16.31 -0.38 -8.06
C LEU A 58 15.86 -1.18 -9.29
N ALA A 59 14.57 -1.14 -9.65
CA ALA A 59 14.08 -1.87 -10.83
C ALA A 59 14.62 -1.24 -12.13
N PHE A 60 14.86 0.07 -12.09
CA PHE A 60 15.41 0.84 -13.20
C PHE A 60 16.90 0.57 -13.43
N SER A 61 17.68 0.25 -12.39
CA SER A 61 19.10 -0.08 -12.55
C SER A 61 19.35 -1.45 -13.22
N LEU A 62 18.32 -2.30 -13.29
CA LEU A 62 18.36 -3.61 -13.94
C LEU A 62 17.98 -3.52 -15.43
N PRO A 63 18.47 -4.43 -16.30
CA PRO A 63 18.16 -4.42 -17.73
C PRO A 63 16.65 -4.51 -18.00
N SER A 64 16.18 -3.87 -19.08
CA SER A 64 14.75 -3.87 -19.45
C SER A 64 14.27 -5.29 -19.79
N LEU A 65 13.08 -5.64 -19.30
CA LEU A 65 12.40 -6.89 -19.66
C LEU A 65 11.57 -6.68 -20.93
N PRO A 66 11.48 -7.69 -21.82
CA PRO A 66 10.55 -7.65 -22.93
C PRO A 66 9.10 -7.69 -22.43
N LEU A 67 8.18 -7.12 -23.20
CA LEU A 67 6.74 -7.03 -22.85
C LEU A 67 6.13 -8.40 -22.53
N ALA A 68 6.59 -9.47 -23.19
CA ALA A 68 6.11 -10.84 -22.97
C ALA A 68 6.50 -11.43 -21.60
N GLU A 69 7.54 -10.89 -20.95
CA GLU A 69 8.00 -11.35 -19.64
C GLU A 69 7.45 -10.50 -18.48
N LEU A 70 6.69 -9.45 -18.77
CA LEU A 70 6.02 -8.66 -17.75
C LEU A 70 4.92 -9.50 -17.09
N GLN A 71 4.97 -9.59 -15.77
CA GLN A 71 3.95 -10.29 -15.01
C GLN A 71 2.61 -9.57 -15.18
N PRO A 72 1.51 -10.30 -15.45
CA PRO A 72 0.19 -9.71 -15.55
C PRO A 72 -0.19 -9.05 -14.22
N PRO A 73 -1.05 -8.01 -14.24
CA PRO A 73 -1.56 -7.40 -13.03
C PRO A 73 -2.22 -8.47 -12.15
N PRO A 74 -2.07 -8.38 -10.82
CA PRO A 74 -2.65 -9.36 -9.91
C PRO A 74 -4.17 -9.39 -10.08
N PRO A 75 -4.80 -10.58 -10.01
CA PRO A 75 -6.24 -10.71 -10.10
C PRO A 75 -6.91 -9.93 -8.97
N ILE A 76 -7.96 -9.18 -9.31
CA ILE A 76 -8.79 -8.45 -8.36
C ILE A 76 -9.59 -9.47 -7.55
N THR A 77 -9.51 -9.40 -6.23
CA THR A 77 -10.29 -10.26 -5.33
C THR A 77 -11.72 -9.74 -5.23
N GLU A 78 -12.67 -10.62 -4.87
CA GLU A 78 -14.08 -10.25 -4.70
C GLU A 78 -14.26 -9.14 -3.63
N GLU A 79 -13.45 -9.19 -2.57
CA GLU A 79 -13.38 -8.16 -1.53
C GLU A 79 -12.88 -6.81 -2.06
N ASP A 80 -11.89 -6.83 -2.96
CA ASP A 80 -11.39 -5.61 -3.60
C ASP A 80 -12.45 -5.03 -4.55
N ALA A 81 -13.14 -5.88 -5.32
CA ALA A 81 -14.19 -5.48 -6.26
C ALA A 81 -15.35 -4.72 -5.60
N GLN A 82 -15.80 -5.18 -4.42
CA GLN A 82 -16.88 -4.54 -3.66
C GLN A 82 -16.51 -3.16 -3.12
N ASP A 83 -15.25 -3.00 -2.67
CA ASP A 83 -14.75 -1.75 -2.11
C ASP A 83 -14.07 -0.84 -3.16
N MET A 84 -14.07 -1.20 -4.45
CA MET A 84 -13.32 -0.49 -5.50
C MET A 84 -13.72 0.99 -5.62
N ASP A 85 -15.01 1.30 -5.57
CA ASP A 85 -15.50 2.67 -5.76
C ASP A 85 -15.06 3.57 -4.60
N ALA A 86 -15.26 3.09 -3.36
CA ALA A 86 -14.86 3.78 -2.14
C ALA A 86 -13.33 3.94 -2.08
N TYR A 87 -12.60 2.88 -2.43
CA TYR A 87 -11.13 2.90 -2.49
C TYR A 87 -10.62 3.91 -3.51
N THR A 88 -11.19 3.93 -4.72
CA THR A 88 -10.75 4.82 -5.81
C THR A 88 -10.97 6.29 -5.43
N LEU A 89 -12.13 6.61 -4.85
CA LEU A 89 -12.43 7.95 -4.36
C LEU A 89 -11.51 8.35 -3.20
N ALA A 90 -11.35 7.48 -2.20
CA ALA A 90 -10.49 7.73 -1.07
C ALA A 90 -9.01 7.90 -1.48
N LYS A 91 -8.56 7.15 -2.49
CA LYS A 91 -7.21 7.27 -3.04
C LYS A 91 -7.00 8.62 -3.73
N ALA A 92 -8.00 9.13 -4.46
CA ALA A 92 -7.94 10.47 -5.03
C ALA A 92 -7.80 11.55 -3.94
N TYR A 93 -8.55 11.42 -2.84
CA TYR A 93 -8.38 12.31 -1.67
C TYR A 93 -7.02 12.17 -0.98
N PHE A 94 -6.51 10.94 -0.89
CA PHE A 94 -5.20 10.67 -0.33
C PHE A 94 -4.08 11.37 -1.12
N ASP A 95 -4.18 11.40 -2.45
CA ASP A 95 -3.17 11.99 -3.32
C ASP A 95 -3.13 13.53 -3.24
N VAL A 96 -4.28 14.17 -3.00
CA VAL A 96 -4.35 15.61 -2.68
C VAL A 96 -4.04 15.92 -1.21
N LYS A 97 -3.61 14.93 -0.42
CA LYS A 97 -3.25 15.02 1.00
C LYS A 97 -4.41 15.35 1.94
N GLU A 98 -5.64 15.13 1.51
CA GLU A 98 -6.85 15.26 2.33
C GLU A 98 -7.13 13.96 3.10
N TYR A 99 -6.21 13.60 4.00
CA TYR A 99 -6.20 12.30 4.67
C TYR A 99 -7.43 12.05 5.56
N ASP A 100 -8.00 13.09 6.17
CA ASP A 100 -9.17 12.96 7.04
C ASP A 100 -10.42 12.56 6.23
N ARG A 101 -10.60 13.18 5.06
CA ARG A 101 -11.67 12.84 4.11
C ARG A 101 -11.49 11.43 3.55
N ALA A 102 -10.27 11.06 3.18
CA ALA A 102 -9.96 9.70 2.72
C ALA A 102 -10.35 8.64 3.77
N ALA A 103 -10.08 8.89 5.06
CA ALA A 103 -10.43 7.99 6.14
C ALA A 103 -11.96 7.85 6.35
N HIS A 104 -12.73 8.92 6.08
CA HIS A 104 -14.19 8.89 6.22
C HIS A 104 -14.84 7.90 5.24
N PHE A 105 -14.42 7.92 3.96
CA PHE A 105 -14.97 7.03 2.94
C PHE A 105 -14.56 5.56 3.12
N LEU A 106 -13.46 5.29 3.80
CA LEU A 106 -12.94 3.94 4.03
C LEU A 106 -13.39 3.32 5.37
N HIS A 107 -14.22 4.01 6.16
CA HIS A 107 -14.58 3.58 7.53
C HIS A 107 -15.33 2.23 7.58
N GLY A 108 -15.97 1.80 6.48
CA GLY A 108 -16.75 0.56 6.40
C GLY A 108 -16.20 -0.52 5.47
N CYS A 109 -15.01 -0.31 4.88
CA CYS A 109 -14.44 -1.22 3.90
C CYS A 109 -13.78 -2.43 4.57
N ASN A 110 -13.96 -3.63 4.00
CA ASN A 110 -13.43 -4.89 4.52
C ASN A 110 -12.23 -5.42 3.69
N SER A 111 -11.99 -4.89 2.50
CA SER A 111 -10.79 -5.20 1.73
C SER A 111 -9.52 -4.88 2.54
N LYS A 112 -8.53 -5.79 2.49
CA LYS A 112 -7.22 -5.61 3.14
C LYS A 112 -6.52 -4.34 2.66
N LYS A 113 -6.70 -3.99 1.38
CA LYS A 113 -6.09 -2.82 0.75
C LYS A 113 -6.76 -1.54 1.22
N ALA A 114 -8.09 -1.52 1.24
CA ALA A 114 -8.88 -0.40 1.74
C ALA A 114 -8.64 -0.14 3.24
N TYR A 115 -8.64 -1.20 4.05
CA TYR A 115 -8.39 -1.14 5.48
C TYR A 115 -6.98 -0.61 5.82
N PHE A 116 -5.96 -1.05 5.07
CA PHE A 116 -4.61 -0.51 5.23
C PHE A 116 -4.59 1.00 4.98
N LEU A 117 -5.19 1.45 3.88
CA LEU A 117 -5.21 2.87 3.51
C LEU A 117 -5.98 3.71 4.53
N TYR A 118 -7.08 3.17 5.09
CA TYR A 118 -7.83 3.80 6.19
C TYR A 118 -6.96 4.05 7.42
N MET A 119 -6.32 3.00 7.94
CA MET A 119 -5.47 3.10 9.13
C MET A 119 -4.26 4.00 8.89
N TYR A 120 -3.68 3.93 7.69
CA TYR A 120 -2.55 4.77 7.31
C TYR A 120 -2.95 6.26 7.20
N SER A 121 -4.11 6.56 6.63
CA SER A 121 -4.63 7.93 6.54
C SER A 121 -4.84 8.54 7.93
N ARG A 122 -5.45 7.79 8.86
CA ARG A 122 -5.62 8.24 10.26
C ARG A 122 -4.29 8.47 10.98
N TYR A 123 -3.30 7.61 10.73
CA TYR A 123 -1.95 7.79 11.25
C TYR A 123 -1.33 9.10 10.75
N LEU A 124 -1.42 9.39 9.45
CA LEU A 124 -0.88 10.61 8.87
C LEU A 124 -1.57 11.88 9.40
N VAL A 125 -2.89 11.89 9.53
CA VAL A 125 -3.63 13.02 10.16
C VAL A 125 -3.08 13.28 11.56
N ARG A 126 -2.95 12.23 12.38
CA ARG A 126 -2.46 12.36 13.76
C ARG A 126 -1.00 12.80 13.81
N ALA A 127 -0.16 12.34 12.89
CA ALA A 127 1.22 12.77 12.78
C ALA A 127 1.33 14.26 12.40
N ILE A 128 0.55 14.70 11.40
CA ILE A 128 0.52 16.09 10.95
C ILE A 128 0.02 17.01 12.07
N LEU A 129 -1.06 16.65 12.76
CA LEU A 129 -1.59 17.44 13.88
C LEU A 129 -0.57 17.57 15.02
N ARG A 130 0.15 16.50 15.36
CA ARG A 130 1.24 16.54 16.36
C ARG A 130 2.38 17.45 15.93
N CYS A 131 2.77 17.42 14.66
CA CYS A 131 3.79 18.33 14.13
C CYS A 131 3.31 19.78 14.13
N HIS A 132 2.05 20.03 13.77
CA HIS A 132 1.47 21.37 13.79
C HIS A 132 1.39 21.93 15.21
N SER A 133 0.98 21.13 16.20
CA SER A 133 0.97 21.55 17.61
C SER A 133 2.39 21.83 18.13
N ALA A 134 3.35 20.95 17.82
CA ALA A 134 4.76 21.14 18.21
C ALA A 134 5.38 22.38 17.54
N PHE A 135 5.05 22.64 16.27
CA PHE A 135 5.48 23.85 15.58
C PHE A 135 4.85 25.11 16.18
N ASN A 136 3.56 25.06 16.52
CA ASN A 136 2.87 26.18 17.16
C ASN A 136 3.49 26.52 18.52
N GLU A 137 3.75 25.52 19.37
CA GLU A 137 4.44 25.71 20.66
C GLU A 137 5.86 26.29 20.47
N ALA A 138 6.64 25.79 19.51
CA ALA A 138 7.97 26.32 19.21
C ALA A 138 7.94 27.74 18.66
N SER A 139 6.88 28.12 17.93
CA SER A 139 6.69 29.48 17.40
C SER A 139 6.35 30.48 18.51
N ILE A 140 5.48 30.11 19.46
CA ILE A 140 5.16 30.91 20.65
C ILE A 140 6.44 31.20 21.44
N PHE A 141 7.26 30.18 21.68
CA PHE A 141 8.52 30.36 22.40
C PHE A 141 9.48 31.34 21.70
N ARG A 142 9.58 31.31 20.36
CA ARG A 142 10.40 32.29 19.61
C ARG A 142 9.86 33.72 19.72
N THR A 143 8.55 33.92 19.68
CA THR A 143 7.96 35.27 19.81
C THR A 143 8.14 35.87 21.21
N SER A 144 8.21 35.03 22.26
CA SER A 144 8.48 35.47 23.63
C SER A 144 9.95 35.74 23.96
N GLY A 145 10.87 35.48 23.02
CA GLY A 145 12.32 35.47 23.26
C GLY A 145 13.11 36.67 22.73
N LYS A 146 12.75 37.92 23.10
CA LYS A 146 13.68 39.08 23.34
C LYS A 146 12.96 40.43 23.39
N VAL A 147 12.91 41.06 24.58
CA VAL A 147 13.40 42.43 24.80
C VAL A 147 13.99 42.48 26.22
N LYS A 148 15.28 42.18 26.38
CA LYS A 148 16.04 42.67 27.54
C LYS A 148 16.97 43.76 27.04
N SER A 149 16.53 45.01 27.25
CA SER A 149 17.33 46.21 27.03
C SER A 149 18.49 46.20 28.01
N PHE A 150 19.72 46.14 27.50
CA PHE A 150 20.91 46.43 28.29
C PHE A 150 20.98 47.96 28.46
N LYS A 151 20.99 48.41 29.72
CA LYS A 151 21.39 49.76 30.12
C LYS A 151 22.87 49.72 30.50
#